data_AF-A0A7K1BBD9-F1
#
_entry.id   AF-A0A7K1BBD9-F1
#
_cell.length_a   1.000
_cell.length_b   1.000
_cell.length_c   1.000
_cell.angle_alpha   90.00
_cell.angle_beta   90.00
_cell.angle_gamma   90.00
#
_symmetry.space_group_name_H-M   'P 1'
#
loop_
_entity.id
_entity.type
_entity.pdbx_description
1 polymer ?
#
loop_
_entity_poly.entity_id
_entity_poly.type
_entity_poly.pdbx_seq_one_letter_code
_entity_poly.pdbx_strand_id
1 'polypeptide(L)'
;MEFRRITNLPPYVFTIINNLKIEARRAGVDVIDLGFGNPDIPSPQIAVDKLGEAAQIARNHRYSLSRGLPKLREAVSALYERKWGVSLDPELEVTNTIG
;
A
#
# COMPACT_ATOMS: atom_id res chain seq x y z
N MET A 1 -1.65 -16.72 30.13
CA MET A 1 -2.62 -17.02 29.05
C MET A 1 -1.83 -17.01 27.74
N GLU A 2 -1.71 -18.15 27.06
CA GLU A 2 -0.99 -18.24 25.79
C GLU A 2 -1.97 -18.05 24.63
N PHE A 3 -1.68 -17.12 23.71
CA PHE A 3 -2.53 -16.84 22.56
C PHE A 3 -2.08 -17.66 21.34
N ARG A 4 -2.67 -18.84 21.16
CA ARG A 4 -2.33 -19.83 20.10
C ARG A 4 -2.23 -19.24 18.68
N ARG A 5 -3.01 -18.20 18.35
CA ARG A 5 -2.94 -17.53 17.03
C ARG A 5 -1.68 -16.70 16.84
N ILE A 6 -1.15 -16.12 17.92
CA ILE A 6 0.07 -15.31 17.88
C ILE A 6 1.28 -16.24 17.73
N THR A 7 1.33 -17.34 18.49
CA THR A 7 2.47 -18.27 18.49
C THR A 7 2.57 -19.11 17.20
N ASN A 8 1.48 -19.23 16.43
CA ASN A 8 1.46 -19.95 15.16
C ASN A 8 1.73 -19.06 13.93
N LEU A 9 1.95 -17.75 14.09
CA LEU A 9 2.31 -16.89 12.95
C LEU A 9 3.71 -17.28 12.45
N PRO A 10 3.87 -17.63 11.15
CA PRO A 10 5.18 -17.95 10.62
C PRO A 10 6.07 -16.70 10.64
N PRO A 11 7.39 -16.85 10.76
CA PRO A 11 8.31 -15.74 10.65
C PRO A 11 8.19 -15.06 9.28
N TYR A 12 8.21 -13.74 9.27
CA TYR A 12 8.18 -12.96 8.03
C TYR A 12 9.54 -13.08 7.34
N VAL A 13 9.61 -13.97 6.35
CA VAL A 13 10.84 -14.34 5.61
C VAL A 13 11.61 -13.12 5.09
N PHE A 14 10.88 -12.08 4.66
CA PHE A 14 11.49 -10.86 4.14
C PHE A 14 12.29 -10.06 5.18
N THR A 15 11.92 -10.10 6.47
CA THR A 15 12.73 -9.49 7.53
C THR A 15 14.09 -10.17 7.62
N ILE A 16 14.11 -11.49 7.52
CA ILE A 16 15.36 -12.29 7.57
C ILE A 16 16.24 -11.93 6.37
N ILE A 17 15.67 -11.92 5.16
CA ILE A 17 16.39 -11.56 3.94
C ILE A 17 16.94 -10.12 4.03
N ASN A 18 16.14 -9.17 4.55
CA ASN A 18 16.61 -7.80 4.73
C ASN A 18 17.80 -7.70 5.69
N ASN A 19 17.77 -8.44 6.80
CA ASN A 19 18.90 -8.46 7.74
C ASN A 19 20.17 -9.01 7.08
N LEU A 20 20.07 -10.13 6.36
CA LEU A 20 21.21 -10.72 5.64
C LEU A 20 21.77 -9.76 4.58
N LYS A 21 20.92 -9.06 3.83
CA LYS A 21 21.34 -8.04 2.85
C LYS A 21 22.10 -6.90 3.52
N ILE A 22 21.60 -6.42 4.66
CA ILE A 22 22.25 -5.33 5.42
C ILE A 22 23.61 -5.78 5.95
N GLU A 23 23.71 -6.99 6.50
CA GLU A 23 24.97 -7.56 6.98
C GLU A 23 26.00 -7.72 5.86
N ALA A 24 25.61 -8.28 4.72
CA ALA A 24 26.48 -8.44 3.55
C ALA A 24 26.97 -7.08 3.02
N ARG A 25 26.08 -6.08 2.90
CA ARG A 25 26.47 -4.71 2.51
C ARG A 25 27.46 -4.09 3.50
N ARG A 26 27.25 -4.28 4.80
CA ARG A 26 28.17 -3.80 5.86
C ARG A 26 29.53 -4.49 5.81
N ALA A 27 29.58 -5.73 5.34
CA ALA A 27 30.81 -6.47 5.09
C ALA A 27 31.51 -6.06 3.77
N GLY A 28 30.98 -5.06 3.04
CA GLY A 28 31.55 -4.58 1.79
C GLY A 28 31.19 -5.42 0.56
N VAL A 29 30.23 -6.34 0.68
CA VAL A 29 29.75 -7.13 -0.46
C VAL A 29 28.82 -6.27 -1.31
N ASP A 30 29.04 -6.30 -2.63
CA ASP A 30 28.11 -5.72 -3.60
C ASP A 30 26.87 -6.62 -3.75
N VAL A 31 25.74 -6.17 -3.22
CA VAL A 31 24.49 -6.94 -3.14
C VAL A 31 23.50 -6.44 -4.18
N ILE A 32 23.27 -7.25 -5.21
CA ILE A 32 22.20 -7.06 -6.19
C ILE A 32 20.88 -7.59 -5.58
N ASP A 33 19.93 -6.68 -5.35
CA ASP A 33 18.67 -6.97 -4.68
C ASP A 33 17.55 -7.17 -5.68
N LEU A 34 17.23 -8.44 -5.97
CA LEU A 34 16.10 -8.84 -6.82
C LEU A 34 14.94 -9.45 -6.00
N GLY A 35 14.97 -9.25 -4.68
CA GLY A 35 14.07 -9.95 -3.76
C GLY A 35 12.72 -9.27 -3.52
N PHE A 36 12.56 -8.01 -3.91
CA PHE A 36 11.33 -7.23 -3.72
C PHE A 36 10.79 -6.71 -5.04
N GLY A 37 9.48 -6.84 -5.25
CA GLY A 37 8.75 -6.26 -6.39
C GLY A 37 8.48 -4.76 -6.24
N ASN A 38 9.37 -4.02 -5.58
CA ASN A 38 9.23 -2.58 -5.41
C ASN A 38 9.73 -1.89 -6.68
N PRO A 39 8.90 -1.06 -7.35
CA PRO A 39 9.37 -0.27 -8.49
C PRO A 39 10.50 0.67 -8.06
N ASP A 40 11.50 0.81 -8.92
CA ASP A 40 12.64 1.74 -8.78
C ASP A 40 12.34 3.14 -9.35
N ILE A 41 11.25 3.28 -10.10
CA ILE A 41 10.77 4.55 -10.63
C ILE A 41 9.96 5.35 -9.57
N PRO A 42 10.06 6.69 -9.58
CA PRO A 42 9.29 7.53 -8.67
C PRO A 42 7.79 7.47 -8.97
N SER A 43 6.99 7.83 -7.96
CA SER A 43 5.56 8.05 -8.16
C SER A 43 5.30 9.17 -9.18
N PRO A 44 4.23 9.10 -10.00
CA PRO A 44 3.89 10.16 -10.93
C PRO A 44 3.69 11.51 -10.25
N GLN A 45 4.19 12.60 -10.85
CA GLN A 45 4.15 13.95 -10.27
C GLN A 45 2.73 14.39 -9.88
N ILE A 46 1.74 14.08 -10.70
CA ILE A 46 0.32 14.38 -10.42
C ILE A 46 -0.17 13.78 -9.09
N ALA A 47 0.31 12.60 -8.70
CA ALA A 47 -0.06 11.97 -7.44
C ALA A 47 0.64 12.65 -6.26
N VAL A 48 1.91 13.01 -6.42
CA VAL A 48 2.70 13.72 -5.41
C VAL A 48 2.09 15.11 -5.14
N ASP A 49 1.77 15.86 -6.19
CA ASP A 49 1.16 17.18 -6.08
C ASP A 49 -0.20 17.11 -5.40
N LYS A 50 -1.04 16.12 -5.78
CA LYS A 50 -2.37 15.97 -5.19
C LYS A 50 -2.30 15.58 -3.71
N LEU A 51 -1.33 14.75 -3.34
CA LEU A 51 -1.06 14.43 -1.94
C LEU A 51 -0.66 15.69 -1.16
N GLY A 52 0.25 16.49 -1.71
CA GLY A 52 0.66 17.78 -1.13
C GLY A 52 -0.51 18.72 -0.91
N GLU A 53 -1.34 18.92 -1.94
CA GLU A 53 -2.58 19.71 -1.85
C GLU A 53 -3.51 19.17 -0.74
N ALA A 54 -3.76 17.85 -0.74
CA ALA A 54 -4.67 17.22 0.21
C ALA A 54 -4.19 17.32 1.67
N ALA A 55 -2.87 17.32 1.90
CA ALA A 55 -2.27 17.45 3.23
C ALA A 55 -2.44 18.85 3.84
N GLN A 56 -2.50 19.90 3.00
CA GLN A 56 -2.71 21.28 3.45
C GLN A 56 -4.16 21.57 3.88
N ILE A 57 -5.10 20.69 3.54
CA ILE A 57 -6.51 20.86 3.86
C ILE A 57 -6.78 20.34 5.28
N ALA A 58 -6.90 21.25 6.26
CA ALA A 58 -7.06 20.91 7.68
C ALA A 58 -8.24 19.95 8.00
N ARG A 59 -9.34 20.02 7.23
CA ARG A 59 -10.48 19.08 7.41
C ARG A 59 -10.12 17.63 7.12
N ASN A 60 -9.07 17.37 6.33
CA ASN A 60 -8.62 16.01 5.97
C ASN A 60 -7.82 15.35 7.11
N HIS A 61 -7.45 16.09 8.16
CA HIS A 61 -6.66 15.56 9.29
C HIS A 61 -7.49 14.73 10.28
N ARG A 62 -8.82 14.70 10.10
CA ARG A 62 -9.74 13.90 10.92
C ARG A 62 -9.75 12.45 10.45
N TYR A 63 -10.39 11.58 11.24
CA TYR A 63 -10.63 10.20 10.82
C TYR A 63 -11.31 10.15 9.46
N SER A 64 -10.77 9.31 8.58
CA SER A 64 -11.44 8.94 7.34
C SER A 64 -12.66 8.07 7.64
N LEU A 65 -13.54 7.93 6.64
CA LEU A 65 -14.66 7.01 6.72
C LEU A 65 -14.13 5.57 6.71
N SER A 66 -14.76 4.68 7.48
CA SER A 66 -14.29 3.29 7.69
C SER A 66 -14.09 2.48 6.41
N ARG A 67 -14.80 2.82 5.34
CA ARG A 67 -14.73 2.16 4.03
C ARG A 67 -13.89 2.92 3.00
N GLY A 68 -13.31 4.06 3.38
CA GLY A 68 -12.66 4.99 2.47
C GLY A 68 -13.54 6.13 1.98
N LEU A 69 -12.94 7.05 1.22
CA LEU A 69 -13.60 8.25 0.70
C LEU A 69 -14.61 7.87 -0.41
N PRO A 70 -15.88 8.33 -0.37
CA PRO A 70 -16.90 8.02 -1.39
C PRO A 70 -16.43 8.30 -2.81
N LYS A 71 -15.85 9.47 -3.05
CA LYS A 71 -15.31 9.85 -4.37
C LYS A 71 -14.17 8.96 -4.85
N LEU A 72 -13.40 8.36 -3.94
CA LEU A 72 -12.36 7.41 -4.32
C LEU A 72 -12.97 6.07 -4.73
N ARG A 73 -14.02 5.61 -4.04
CA ARG A 73 -14.76 4.40 -4.40
C ARG A 73 -15.47 4.53 -5.75
N GLU A 74 -16.06 5.69 -6.03
CA GLU A 74 -16.63 6.03 -7.34
C GLU A 74 -15.56 6.00 -8.44
N ALA A 75 -14.39 6.60 -8.19
CA ALA A 75 -13.29 6.62 -9.14
C ALA A 75 -12.74 5.21 -9.46
N VAL A 76 -12.66 4.33 -8.45
CA VAL A 76 -12.30 2.91 -8.62
C VAL A 76 -13.34 2.17 -9.45
N SER A 77 -14.63 2.34 -9.16
CA SER A 77 -15.72 1.71 -9.92
C SER A 77 -15.69 2.16 -11.39
N ALA A 78 -15.51 3.46 -11.64
CA ALA A 78 -15.40 4.01 -12.99
C ALA A 78 -14.13 3.55 -13.71
N LEU A 79 -13.01 3.35 -13.01
CA LEU A 79 -11.81 2.75 -13.59
C LEU A 79 -12.09 1.32 -14.05
N TYR A 80 -12.85 0.56 -13.25
CA TYR A 80 -13.17 -0.82 -13.57
C TYR A 80 -14.01 -0.96 -14.84
N GLU A 81 -15.05 -0.13 -14.95
CA GLU A 81 -15.89 -0.05 -16.13
C GLU A 81 -15.08 0.33 -17.38
N ARG A 82 -14.27 1.39 -17.31
CA ARG A 82 -13.50 1.86 -18.49
C ARG A 82 -12.46 0.86 -18.97
N LYS A 83 -11.79 0.16 -18.06
CA LYS A 83 -10.63 -0.67 -18.39
C LYS A 83 -11.02 -2.13 -18.67
N TRP A 84 -12.07 -2.62 -18.04
CA TRP A 84 -12.46 -4.03 -18.13
C TRP A 84 -13.96 -4.25 -18.42
N GLY A 85 -14.78 -3.21 -18.53
CA GLY A 85 -16.23 -3.35 -18.75
C GLY A 85 -16.96 -3.98 -17.57
N VAL A 86 -16.41 -3.84 -16.36
CA VAL A 86 -16.97 -4.39 -15.13
C VAL A 86 -17.67 -3.28 -14.36
N SER A 87 -18.99 -3.37 -14.29
CA SER A 87 -19.81 -2.48 -13.46
C SER A 87 -19.71 -2.90 -11.99
N LEU A 88 -19.32 -1.97 -11.12
CA LEU A 88 -19.25 -2.15 -9.67
C LEU A 88 -20.12 -1.11 -8.96
N ASP A 89 -20.85 -1.54 -7.94
CA ASP A 89 -21.54 -0.64 -7.00
C ASP A 89 -20.51 -0.09 -5.98
N PRO A 90 -20.21 1.23 -5.99
CA PRO A 90 -19.24 1.81 -5.07
C PRO A 90 -19.63 1.65 -3.60
N GLU A 91 -20.93 1.49 -3.30
CA GLU A 91 -21.48 1.32 -1.96
C GLU A 91 -21.56 -0.12 -1.50
N LEU A 92 -21.44 -1.11 -2.37
CA LEU A 92 -21.52 -2.52 -1.95
C LEU A 92 -20.27 -3.33 -2.28
N GLU A 93 -19.53 -2.92 -3.32
CA GLU A 93 -18.49 -3.75 -3.95
C GLU A 93 -17.09 -3.09 -3.91
N VAL A 94 -16.97 -1.90 -3.33
CA VAL A 94 -15.69 -1.20 -3.17
C VAL A 94 -15.43 -0.79 -1.72
N THR A 95 -14.22 -1.08 -1.25
CA THR A 95 -13.69 -0.65 0.05
C THR A 95 -12.21 -0.30 -0.06
N ASN A 96 -11.77 0.71 0.69
CA ASN A 96 -10.37 1.10 0.76
C ASN A 96 -9.75 0.59 2.07
N THR A 97 -8.57 -0.01 1.96
CA THR A 97 -7.75 -0.43 3.09
C THR A 97 -6.39 0.25 3.03
N ILE A 98 -5.63 0.15 4.12
CA ILE A 98 -4.19 0.45 4.09
C ILE A 98 -3.53 -0.73 3.38
N GLY A 99 -2.95 -0.45 2.21
CA GLY A 99 -2.21 -1.43 1.39
C GLY A 99 -0.73 -1.42 1.69
#